data_AF-A0A6B0HR91-F1
#
_entry.id   AF-A0A6B0HR91-F1
#
_cell.length_a   1.000
_cell.length_b   1.000
_cell.length_c   1.000
_cell.angle_alpha   90.00
_cell.angle_beta   90.00
_cell.angle_gamma   90.00
#
_symmetry.space_group_name_H-M   'P 1'
#
loop_
_entity.id
_entity.type
_entity.pdbx_description
1 polymer ?
#
loop_
_entity_poly.entity_id
_entity_poly.type
_entity_poly.pdbx_seq_one_letter_code
_entity_poly.pdbx_strand_id
1 'polypeptide(L)' 'MADAHKLDCESVSDTCRFIIQSENEEETVELAKKHMKEVHGQEFSDDELREEHLQIV' A
#
# COMPACT_ATOMS: atom_id res chain seq x y z
N MET A 1 -13.11 -17.68 -2.32
CA MET A 1 -11.66 -17.38 -2.36
C MET A 1 -11.61 -15.90 -2.05
N ALA A 2 -11.06 -15.53 -0.90
CA ALA A 2 -10.94 -14.12 -0.54
C ALA A 2 -9.66 -13.62 -1.20
N ASP A 3 -9.80 -12.74 -2.18
CA ASP A 3 -8.69 -12.07 -2.83
C ASP A 3 -7.94 -11.27 -1.76
N ALA A 4 -6.65 -11.57 -1.55
CA ALA A 4 -5.85 -10.85 -0.57
C ALA A 4 -5.17 -9.66 -1.25
N HIS A 5 -5.30 -8.49 -0.64
CA HIS A 5 -4.71 -7.27 -1.17
C HIS A 5 -3.35 -7.08 -0.54
N LYS A 6 -2.29 -7.06 -1.35
CA LYS A 6 -0.91 -6.88 -0.93
C LYS A 6 -0.36 -5.58 -1.54
N LEU A 7 0.13 -4.67 -0.72
CA LEU A 7 0.83 -3.47 -1.13
C LEU A 7 2.26 -3.50 -0.58
N ASP A 8 3.22 -3.47 -1.51
CA ASP A 8 4.64 -3.60 -1.20
C ASP A 8 5.33 -2.24 -1.34
N CYS A 9 5.66 -1.62 -0.19
CA CYS A 9 6.27 -0.28 -0.19
C CYS A 9 7.71 -0.28 -0.74
N GLU A 10 8.35 -1.44 -0.89
CA GLU A 10 9.69 -1.55 -1.50
C GLU A 10 9.66 -1.13 -2.98
N SER A 11 8.53 -1.33 -3.65
CA SER A 11 8.34 -0.89 -5.04
C SER A 11 8.26 0.63 -5.18
N VAL A 12 7.94 1.35 -4.10
CA VAL A 12 7.78 2.81 -4.09
C VAL A 12 9.04 3.49 -3.56
N SER A 13 9.75 2.84 -2.63
CA SER A 13 10.93 3.41 -2.00
C SER A 13 11.93 2.31 -1.66
N ASP A 14 13.15 2.39 -2.23
CA ASP A 14 14.27 1.48 -1.96
C ASP A 14 14.66 1.37 -0.47
N THR A 15 14.11 2.25 0.37
CA THR A 15 14.37 2.34 1.81
C THR A 15 13.27 1.73 2.68
N CYS A 16 12.16 1.27 2.10
CA CYS A 16 11.04 0.70 2.85
C CYS A 16 10.78 -0.76 2.50
N ARG A 17 10.78 -1.63 3.52
CA ARG A 17 10.45 -3.06 3.40
C ARG A 17 9.09 -3.42 3.99
N PHE A 18 8.22 -2.42 4.10
CA PHE A 18 6.92 -2.61 4.72
C PHE A 18 5.96 -3.23 3.71
N ILE A 19 5.46 -4.41 4.05
CA ILE A 19 4.45 -5.12 3.26
C ILE A 19 3.14 -5.02 4.01
N ILE A 20 2.15 -4.42 3.36
CA ILE A 20 0.79 -4.32 3.90
C ILE A 20 -0.03 -5.38 3.18
N GLN A 21 -0.58 -6.32 3.93
CA GLN A 21 -1.45 -7.33 3.37
C GLN A 21 -2.69 -7.45 4.23
N SER A 22 -3.85 -7.18 3.64
CA SER A 22 -5.14 -7.37 4.28
C SER A 22 -6.12 -8.02 3.30
N GLU A 23 -7.13 -8.69 3.86
CA GLU A 23 -8.25 -9.24 3.08
C GLU A 23 -9.15 -8.12 2.53
N ASN A 24 -9.03 -6.91 3.09
CA ASN A 24 -9.78 -5.72 2.68
C ASN A 24 -8.86 -4.74 1.92
N GLU A 25 -9.27 -4.40 0.70
CA GLU A 25 -8.58 -3.44 -0.16
C GLU A 25 -8.52 -2.05 0.48
N GLU A 26 -9.64 -1.53 0.99
CA GLU A 26 -9.71 -0.19 1.58
C GLU A 26 -8.77 -0.08 2.77
N GLU A 27 -8.74 -1.10 3.63
CA GLU A 27 -7.84 -1.14 4.78
C GLU A 27 -6.36 -1.14 4.35
N THR A 28 -6.03 -1.91 3.30
CA THR A 28 -4.66 -1.97 2.75
C THR A 28 -4.21 -0.59 2.25
N VAL A 29 -5.09 0.11 1.52
CA VAL A 29 -4.81 1.42 0.93
C VAL A 29 -4.71 2.49 2.01
N GLU A 30 -5.61 2.51 3.00
CA GLU A 30 -5.54 3.48 4.10
C GLU A 30 -4.27 3.31 4.93
N LEU A 31 -3.88 2.07 5.22
CA LEU A 31 -2.63 1.77 5.92
C LEU A 31 -1.42 2.20 5.10
N ALA A 32 -1.43 1.97 3.79
CA ALA A 32 -0.34 2.38 2.90
C ALA A 32 -0.20 3.89 2.81
N LYS A 33 -1.32 4.59 2.66
CA LYS A 33 -1.37 6.05 2.61
C LYS A 33 -0.87 6.68 3.90
N LYS A 34 -1.30 6.15 5.04
CA LYS A 34 -0.83 6.58 6.36
C LYS A 34 0.67 6.33 6.51
N HIS A 35 1.14 5.15 6.11
CA HIS A 35 2.56 4.81 6.12
C HIS A 35 3.39 5.77 5.26
N MET A 36 2.98 6.03 4.03
CA MET A 36 3.67 6.96 3.14
C MET A 36 3.73 8.38 3.72
N LYS A 37 2.63 8.85 4.32
CA LYS A 37 2.58 10.17 4.93
C LYS A 37 3.46 10.27 6.19
N GLU A 38 3.44 9.26 7.05
CA GLU A 38 4.17 9.31 8.34
C GLU A 38 5.64 8.91 8.22
N VAL A 39 5.97 7.97 7.33
CA VAL A 39 7.33 7.41 7.17
C VAL A 39 8.09 8.12 6.06
N HIS A 40 7.43 8.36 4.92
CA HIS A 40 8.07 8.98 3.75
C HIS A 40 7.80 10.49 3.66
N GLY A 41 6.84 11.02 4.40
CA GLY A 41 6.41 12.41 4.27
C GLY A 41 5.77 12.71 2.90
N GLN A 42 5.36 11.67 2.17
CA GLN A 42 4.77 11.76 0.85
C GLN A 42 3.27 11.46 0.94
N GLU A 43 2.45 12.33 0.36
CA GLU A 43 1.00 12.14 0.30
C GLU A 43 0.66 11.52 -1.06
N PHE A 44 0.24 10.26 -1.05
CA PHE A 44 -0.32 9.57 -2.22
C PHE A 44 -1.85 9.52 -2.13
N SER A 45 -2.49 9.49 -3.28
CA SER A 45 -3.93 9.29 -3.38
C SER A 45 -4.29 7.81 -3.31
N ASP A 46 -5.52 7.52 -2.89
CA ASP A 46 -6.02 6.15 -2.78
C ASP A 46 -6.02 5.43 -4.14
N ASP A 47 -6.37 6.15 -5.21
CA ASP A 47 -6.26 5.67 -6.59
C ASP A 47 -4.81 5.35 -7.00
N GLU A 48 -3.83 6.21 -6.69
CA GLU A 48 -2.42 5.95 -7.04
C GLU A 48 -1.89 4.69 -6.35
N LEU A 49 -2.23 4.50 -5.07
CA LEU A 49 -1.86 3.30 -4.32
C LEU A 49 -2.56 2.05 -4.87
N ARG A 50 -3.82 2.18 -5.33
CA ARG A 50 -4.59 1.08 -5.93
C ARG A 50 -4.12 0.69 -7.33
N GLU A 51 -3.84 1.67 -8.18
CA GLU A 51 -3.50 1.42 -9.58
C GLU A 51 -2.03 1.04 -9.76
N GLU A 52 -1.12 1.68 -9.02
CA GLU A 52 0.33 1.52 -9.26
C GLU A 52 1.02 0.57 -8.26
N HIS A 53 0.41 0.33 -7.08
CA HIS A 53 1.13 -0.33 -5.98
C HIS A 53 0.38 -1.49 -5.32
N LEU A 54 -0.92 -1.63 -5.54
CA LEU A 54 -1.75 -2.70 -5.00
C LEU A 54 -1.68 -3.94 -5.91
N GLN A 55 -1.26 -5.07 -5.33
CA GLN A 55 -1.29 -6.37 -5.97
C GLN A 55 -2.38 -7.24 -5.34
N ILE A 56 -3.25 -7.80 -6.16
CA ILE A 56 -4.24 -8.79 -5.74
C ILE A 56 -3.60 -10.18 -5.87
N VAL A 57 -3.55 -10.93 -4.77
CA VAL A 57 -2.88 -12.25 -4.68
C VAL A 57 -3.79 -13.35 -4.15
#